data_AF-A0A7S2Y160-F1
#
_entry.id   AF-A0A7S2Y160-F1
#
_cell.length_a   1.000
_cell.length_b   1.000
_cell.length_c   1.000
_cell.angle_alpha   90.00
_cell.angle_beta   90.00
_cell.angle_gamma   90.00
#
_symmetry.space_group_name_H-M   'P 1'
#
loop_
_entity.id
_entity.type
_entity.pdbx_description
1 polymer ?
#
loop_
_entity_poly.entity_id
_entity_poly.type
_entity_poly.pdbx_seq_one_letter_code
_entity_poly.pdbx_strand_id
1 'polypeptide(L)'
;GNIALWLTENENHRTDTGYEDSLIGKTFLFQFINSYASLFFIAYMQGNIPEEIPTGECVGSCMSQLSTNLGTIFLTRCLVGNITEVGVPYLAARAKESSESEDAEPDRTPSMAEKEFFASEYHVMLGTFDDYLEMVIQYGYATLFVAAYPLALLMCFVNNFIEIRVDGWKLCQHSRRPEPRGAEDIGTWMSILEVMSVTAVLTNSGIVVFTSTYYSDRGVSLPLRIVIFAIMEHCIMGIKYILAVIVDDVPSEVEMQLQRTEFIVSKVISNKGDDDDEALIEEGAQAHFDMNILVEDPNSF
;
A
#
# COMPACT_ATOMS: atom_id res chain seq x y z
N GLY A 1 8.11 16.06 3.86
CA GLY A 1 9.27 15.85 2.99
C GLY A 1 10.55 16.28 3.67
N ASN A 2 11.02 17.51 3.42
CA ASN A 2 12.40 17.93 3.71
C ASN A 2 12.88 17.74 5.16
N ILE A 3 12.02 17.94 6.17
CA ILE A 3 12.40 17.71 7.57
C ILE A 3 12.63 16.22 7.84
N ALA A 4 11.81 15.33 7.28
CA ALA A 4 11.96 13.89 7.44
C ALA A 4 13.24 13.39 6.74
N LEU A 5 13.56 13.92 5.55
CA LEU A 5 14.84 13.66 4.87
C LEU A 5 16.02 14.09 5.74
N TRP A 6 16.02 15.34 6.20
CA TRP A 6 17.08 15.88 7.04
C TRP A 6 17.28 15.08 8.34
N LEU A 7 16.19 14.67 9.00
CA LEU A 7 16.27 13.83 10.20
C LEU A 7 16.91 12.47 9.89
N THR A 8 16.47 11.83 8.81
CA THR A 8 16.92 10.49 8.43
C THR A 8 18.38 10.49 7.95
N GLU A 9 18.81 11.56 7.25
CA GLU A 9 20.21 11.77 6.87
C GLU A 9 21.12 11.91 8.10
N ASN A 10 20.65 12.60 9.15
CA ASN A 10 21.40 12.75 10.40
C ASN A 10 21.47 11.49 11.26
N GLU A 11 20.59 10.50 11.02
CA GLU A 11 20.60 9.22 11.74
C GLU A 11 21.72 8.28 11.28
N ASN A 12 22.38 8.59 10.15
CA ASN A 12 23.52 7.84 9.61
C ASN A 12 23.28 6.32 9.53
N HIS A 13 22.21 5.95 8.81
CA HIS A 13 21.84 4.55 8.57
C HIS A 13 22.93 3.79 7.81
N ARG A 14 23.17 2.54 8.19
CA ARG A 14 24.23 1.69 7.59
C ARG A 14 23.85 1.15 6.21
N THR A 15 22.56 0.95 5.96
CA THR A 15 22.02 0.28 4.77
C THR A 15 20.89 1.12 4.17
N ASP A 16 20.77 1.12 2.85
CA ASP A 16 19.71 1.85 2.13
C ASP A 16 18.31 1.42 2.60
N THR A 17 18.07 0.12 2.81
CA THR A 17 16.79 -0.40 3.35
C THR A 17 16.45 0.22 4.72
N GLY A 18 17.40 0.24 5.65
CA GLY A 18 17.19 0.87 6.97
C GLY A 18 16.95 2.38 6.89
N TYR A 19 17.58 3.06 5.93
CA TYR A 19 17.30 4.47 5.63
C TYR A 19 15.88 4.66 5.08
N GLU A 20 15.48 3.83 4.12
CA GLU A 20 14.15 3.78 3.51
C GLU A 20 13.04 3.55 4.54
N ASP A 21 13.16 2.51 5.36
CA ASP A 21 12.18 2.16 6.39
C ASP A 21 11.99 3.29 7.41
N SER A 22 13.09 3.90 7.83
CA SER A 22 13.09 5.02 8.78
C SER A 22 12.42 6.27 8.19
N LEU A 23 12.71 6.58 6.91
CA LEU A 23 12.09 7.69 6.20
C LEU A 23 10.59 7.47 5.99
N ILE A 24 10.20 6.24 5.62
CA ILE A 24 8.81 5.82 5.42
C ILE A 24 8.02 6.05 6.72
N GLY A 25 8.49 5.48 7.83
CA GLY A 25 7.80 5.58 9.12
C GLY A 25 7.59 7.03 9.58
N LYS A 26 8.62 7.88 9.49
CA LYS A 26 8.54 9.29 9.87
C LYS A 26 7.57 10.08 9.00
N THR A 27 7.67 9.90 7.69
CA THR A 27 6.86 10.66 6.74
C THR A 27 5.41 10.22 6.81
N PHE A 28 5.16 8.91 6.90
CA PHE A 28 3.81 8.36 7.07
C PHE A 28 3.14 8.88 8.35
N LEU A 29 3.83 8.87 9.50
CA LEU A 29 3.25 9.37 10.75
C LEU A 29 2.75 10.82 10.61
N PHE A 30 3.58 11.68 10.02
CA PHE A 30 3.20 13.07 9.79
C PHE A 30 2.00 13.19 8.83
N GLN A 31 2.04 12.44 7.73
CA GLN A 31 0.98 12.45 6.73
C GLN A 31 -0.33 11.88 7.26
N PHE A 32 -0.27 10.86 8.10
CA PHE A 32 -1.43 10.27 8.78
C PHE A 32 -2.13 11.33 9.64
N ILE A 33 -1.38 12.01 10.51
CA ILE A 33 -1.93 13.06 11.36
C ILE A 33 -2.52 14.19 10.49
N ASN A 34 -1.77 14.67 9.51
CA ASN A 34 -2.21 15.76 8.64
C ASN A 34 -3.46 15.40 7.82
N SER A 35 -3.55 14.16 7.35
CA SER A 35 -4.65 13.68 6.50
C SER A 35 -5.93 13.36 7.25
N TYR A 36 -5.83 12.90 8.51
CA TYR A 36 -6.96 12.34 9.24
C TYR A 36 -7.33 13.10 10.52
N ALA A 37 -6.49 13.98 11.06
CA ALA A 37 -6.78 14.66 12.34
C ALA A 37 -8.09 15.45 12.30
N SER A 38 -8.38 16.14 11.19
CA SER A 38 -9.65 16.87 11.02
C SER A 38 -10.85 15.92 11.01
N LEU A 39 -10.74 14.77 10.36
CA LEU A 39 -11.80 13.75 10.33
C LEU A 39 -12.02 13.10 11.69
N PHE A 40 -10.94 12.79 12.43
CA PHE A 40 -11.03 12.31 13.81
C PHE A 40 -11.66 13.35 14.74
N PHE A 41 -11.32 14.63 14.54
CA PHE A 41 -11.93 15.73 15.29
C PHE A 41 -13.44 15.82 15.03
N ILE A 42 -13.87 15.80 13.76
CA ILE A 42 -15.29 15.79 13.39
C ILE A 42 -16.00 14.56 13.97
N ALA A 43 -15.38 13.39 13.87
CA ALA A 43 -15.97 12.12 14.31
C ALA A 43 -16.20 12.07 15.83
N TYR A 44 -15.25 12.54 16.65
CA TYR A 44 -15.24 12.26 18.09
C TYR A 44 -15.28 13.48 19.00
N MET A 45 -14.82 14.66 18.54
CA MET A 45 -14.69 15.84 19.39
C MET A 45 -15.74 16.89 19.10
N GLN A 46 -16.07 17.13 17.83
CA GLN A 46 -16.90 18.26 17.40
C GLN A 46 -18.32 18.21 18.00
N GLY A 47 -18.92 17.03 18.12
CA GLY A 47 -20.25 16.87 18.72
C GLY A 47 -20.33 17.19 20.22
N ASN A 48 -19.19 17.32 20.91
CA ASN A 48 -19.14 17.69 22.33
C ASN A 48 -18.99 19.20 22.56
N ILE A 49 -18.82 19.99 21.50
CA ILE A 49 -18.64 21.44 21.60
C ILE A 49 -20.00 22.10 21.79
N PRO A 50 -20.19 22.97 22.80
CA PRO A 50 -21.44 23.68 23.01
C PRO A 50 -21.84 24.53 21.80
N GLU A 51 -23.14 24.56 21.49
CA GLU A 51 -23.75 25.27 20.35
C GLU A 51 -23.50 26.79 20.36
N GLU A 52 -23.12 27.37 21.51
CA GLU A 52 -22.77 28.78 21.68
C GLU A 52 -21.47 29.19 20.97
N ILE A 53 -20.66 28.22 20.53
CA ILE A 53 -19.42 28.48 19.78
C ILE A 53 -19.70 28.33 18.28
N PRO A 54 -19.49 29.37 17.45
CA PRO A 54 -19.84 29.39 16.02
C PRO A 54 -19.03 28.42 15.14
N THR A 55 -18.16 27.58 15.72
CA THR A 55 -17.46 26.48 15.05
C THR A 55 -18.24 25.16 15.10
N GLY A 56 -19.42 25.12 15.73
CA GLY A 56 -20.11 23.89 16.16
C GLY A 56 -21.35 23.49 15.37
N GLU A 57 -21.35 23.53 14.03
CA GLU A 57 -22.53 23.05 13.27
C GLU A 57 -22.49 21.54 13.03
N CYS A 58 -22.80 20.76 14.07
CA CYS A 58 -23.39 19.42 13.93
C CYS A 58 -24.82 19.47 14.50
N VAL A 59 -25.84 19.71 13.66
CA VAL A 59 -27.24 19.60 14.10
C VAL A 59 -27.63 18.11 14.11
N GLY A 60 -27.74 17.52 15.31
CA GLY A 60 -28.11 16.12 15.50
C GLY A 60 -26.92 15.15 15.46
N SER A 61 -26.38 14.84 14.28
CA SER A 61 -25.27 13.89 14.12
C SER A 61 -24.14 14.46 13.27
N CYS A 62 -22.89 14.28 13.70
CA CYS A 62 -21.72 14.69 12.93
C CYS A 62 -21.42 13.74 11.75
N MET A 63 -22.22 12.68 11.54
CA MET A 63 -22.03 11.70 10.45
C MET A 63 -22.11 12.34 9.06
N SER A 64 -23.08 13.24 8.84
CA SER A 64 -23.26 13.91 7.54
C SER A 64 -22.09 14.85 7.23
N GLN A 65 -21.63 15.60 8.23
CA GLN A 65 -20.47 16.48 8.08
C GLN A 65 -19.18 15.69 7.85
N LEU A 66 -19.00 14.58 8.57
CA LEU A 66 -17.88 13.66 8.37
C LEU A 66 -17.87 13.10 6.94
N SER A 67 -19.02 12.62 6.46
CA SER A 67 -19.19 12.10 5.10
C SER A 67 -18.91 13.18 4.03
N THR A 68 -19.43 14.39 4.23
CA THR A 68 -19.23 15.51 3.28
C THR A 68 -17.78 15.94 3.22
N ASN A 69 -17.10 16.07 4.37
CA ASN A 69 -15.68 16.42 4.42
C ASN A 69 -14.83 15.32 3.78
N LEU A 70 -15.09 14.06 4.10
CA LEU A 70 -14.37 12.94 3.53
C LEU A 70 -14.54 12.87 2.00
N GLY A 71 -15.77 12.99 1.50
CA GLY A 71 -16.05 13.02 0.07
C GLY A 71 -15.37 14.20 -0.64
N THR A 72 -15.39 15.39 -0.03
CA THR A 72 -14.75 16.59 -0.57
C THR A 72 -13.22 16.44 -0.62
N ILE A 73 -12.60 15.95 0.47
CA ILE A 73 -11.17 15.70 0.53
C ILE A 73 -10.78 14.66 -0.51
N PHE A 74 -11.50 13.55 -0.59
CA PHE A 74 -11.23 12.47 -1.53
C PHE A 74 -11.29 12.97 -2.98
N LEU A 75 -12.39 13.63 -3.35
CA LEU A 75 -12.57 14.15 -4.72
C LEU A 75 -11.52 15.19 -5.07
N THR A 76 -11.20 16.09 -4.14
CA THR A 76 -10.19 17.12 -4.35
C THR A 76 -8.81 16.48 -4.53
N ARG A 77 -8.45 15.50 -3.70
CA ARG A 77 -7.17 14.78 -3.83
C ARG A 77 -7.08 14.01 -5.14
N CYS A 78 -8.12 13.27 -5.52
CA CYS A 78 -8.18 12.55 -6.80
C CYS A 78 -8.03 13.51 -8.00
N LEU A 79 -8.75 14.63 -8.01
CA LEU A 79 -8.66 15.58 -9.12
C LEU A 79 -7.33 16.31 -9.16
N VAL A 80 -6.87 16.83 -8.02
CA VAL A 80 -5.63 17.60 -7.95
C VAL A 80 -4.43 16.69 -8.16
N GLY A 81 -4.40 15.50 -7.53
CA GLY A 81 -3.35 14.49 -7.66
C GLY A 81 -3.08 14.15 -9.11
N ASN A 82 -4.09 13.60 -9.81
CA ASN A 82 -3.99 13.21 -11.21
C ASN A 82 -3.56 14.37 -12.13
N ILE A 83 -4.05 15.59 -11.87
CA ILE A 83 -3.65 16.78 -12.65
C ILE A 83 -2.19 17.14 -12.36
N THR A 84 -1.77 17.15 -11.10
CA THR A 84 -0.41 17.55 -10.74
C THR A 84 0.62 16.52 -11.18
N GLU A 85 0.27 15.24 -11.10
CA GLU A 85 1.13 14.13 -11.47
C GLU A 85 1.41 14.07 -12.98
N VAL A 86 0.40 14.33 -13.81
CA VAL A 86 0.57 14.34 -15.27
C VAL A 86 1.00 15.72 -15.76
N GLY A 87 0.34 16.77 -15.29
CA GLY A 87 0.44 18.11 -15.83
C GLY A 87 1.75 18.82 -15.47
N VAL A 88 2.18 18.75 -14.22
CA VAL A 88 3.41 19.44 -13.78
C VAL A 88 4.64 18.91 -14.51
N PRO A 89 4.91 17.60 -14.53
CA PRO A 89 6.15 17.14 -15.12
C PRO A 89 6.08 17.23 -16.66
N TYR A 90 4.90 17.06 -17.29
CA TYR A 90 4.71 17.33 -18.73
C TYR A 90 5.09 18.76 -19.12
N LEU A 91 4.61 19.75 -18.38
CA LEU A 91 4.95 21.16 -18.62
C LEU A 91 6.44 21.44 -18.35
N ALA A 92 7.01 20.85 -17.30
CA ALA A 92 8.42 21.00 -16.98
C ALA A 92 9.34 20.41 -18.07
N ALA A 93 9.04 19.21 -18.56
CA ALA A 93 9.79 18.57 -19.65
C ALA A 93 9.72 19.39 -20.93
N ARG A 94 8.54 19.93 -21.27
CA ARG A 94 8.35 20.77 -22.46
C ARG A 94 9.05 22.12 -22.36
N ALA A 95 9.05 22.73 -21.17
CA ALA A 95 9.80 23.96 -20.92
C ALA A 95 11.32 23.73 -21.06
N LYS A 96 11.82 22.61 -20.51
CA LYS A 96 13.23 22.22 -20.61
C LYS A 96 13.64 21.92 -22.06
N GLU A 97 12.81 21.17 -22.79
CA GLU A 97 13.04 20.92 -24.22
C GLU A 97 13.14 22.23 -24.99
N SER A 98 12.19 23.15 -24.78
CA SER A 98 12.18 24.45 -25.46
C SER A 98 13.38 25.33 -25.16
N SER A 99 13.91 25.31 -23.93
CA SER A 99 15.08 26.11 -23.57
C SER A 99 16.38 25.53 -24.11
N GLU A 100 16.51 24.21 -24.10
CA GLU A 100 17.73 23.52 -24.54
C GLU A 100 17.80 23.36 -26.08
N SER A 101 16.66 23.45 -26.76
CA SER A 101 16.58 23.39 -28.23
C SER A 101 16.61 24.76 -28.91
N GLU A 102 16.87 25.86 -28.18
CA GLU A 102 16.80 27.23 -28.73
C GLU A 102 17.80 27.45 -29.88
N ASP A 103 19.01 26.88 -29.75
CA ASP A 103 20.07 26.93 -30.76
C ASP A 103 20.07 25.74 -31.74
N ALA A 104 19.05 24.86 -31.67
CA ALA A 104 18.98 23.67 -32.51
C ALA A 104 18.59 24.02 -33.96
N GLU A 105 19.11 23.24 -34.92
CA GLU A 105 18.72 23.40 -36.33
C GLU A 105 17.20 23.23 -36.52
N PRO A 106 16.55 24.10 -37.33
CA PRO A 106 15.14 23.94 -37.64
C PRO A 106 14.92 22.60 -38.36
N ASP A 107 13.89 21.86 -37.94
CA ASP A 107 13.49 20.54 -38.47
C ASP A 107 14.36 19.34 -38.05
N ARG A 108 15.24 19.51 -37.06
CA ARG A 108 15.98 18.40 -36.45
C ARG A 108 15.06 17.51 -35.59
N THR A 109 15.09 16.21 -35.84
CA THR A 109 14.44 15.22 -34.96
C THR A 109 15.35 14.83 -33.79
N PRO A 110 14.89 14.89 -32.53
CA PRO A 110 15.72 14.51 -31.39
C PRO A 110 16.05 13.02 -31.38
N SER A 111 17.29 12.69 -31.03
CA SER A 111 17.74 11.31 -30.85
C SER A 111 17.07 10.63 -29.65
N MET A 112 17.17 9.31 -29.52
CA MET A 112 16.62 8.60 -28.36
C MET A 112 17.24 9.08 -27.04
N ALA A 113 18.56 9.30 -27.03
CA ALA A 113 19.27 9.80 -25.85
C ALA A 113 18.82 11.23 -25.47
N GLU A 114 18.49 12.06 -26.45
CA GLU A 114 17.96 13.41 -26.19
C GLU A 114 16.55 13.37 -25.61
N LYS A 115 15.70 12.48 -26.13
CA LYS A 115 14.36 12.25 -25.56
C LYS A 115 14.43 11.80 -24.10
N GLU A 116 15.34 10.87 -23.77
CA GLU A 116 15.58 10.48 -22.38
C GLU A 116 16.17 11.63 -21.55
N PHE A 117 17.07 12.44 -22.10
CA PHE A 117 17.62 13.60 -21.40
C PHE A 117 16.55 14.63 -21.02
N PHE A 118 15.53 14.84 -21.85
CA PHE A 118 14.43 15.75 -21.56
C PHE A 118 13.36 15.16 -20.63
N ALA A 119 13.25 13.84 -20.54
CA ALA A 119 12.37 13.19 -19.60
C ALA A 119 12.76 13.48 -18.14
N SER A 120 11.77 13.42 -17.25
CA SER A 120 11.93 13.65 -15.82
C SER A 120 12.73 12.51 -15.17
N GLU A 121 13.62 12.83 -14.24
CA GLU A 121 14.34 11.80 -13.48
C GLU A 121 13.39 11.15 -12.47
N TYR A 122 13.24 9.83 -12.56
CA TYR A 122 12.50 9.07 -11.56
C TYR A 122 13.48 8.55 -10.51
N HIS A 123 13.52 9.21 -9.36
CA HIS A 123 14.35 8.75 -8.25
C HIS A 123 13.72 7.49 -7.66
N VAL A 124 14.30 6.32 -7.95
CA VAL A 124 13.70 5.00 -7.66
C VAL A 124 13.12 4.91 -6.25
N MET A 125 13.87 5.36 -5.24
CA MET A 125 13.44 5.34 -3.85
C MET A 125 12.32 6.35 -3.54
N LEU A 126 12.44 7.59 -4.03
CA LEU A 126 11.52 8.67 -3.61
C LEU A 126 10.24 8.67 -4.43
N GLY A 127 10.34 8.31 -5.72
CA GLY A 127 9.18 8.12 -6.59
C GLY A 127 8.30 7.00 -6.09
N THR A 128 8.86 5.80 -5.85
CA THR A 128 8.07 4.67 -5.33
C THR A 128 7.51 4.96 -3.95
N PHE A 129 8.24 5.71 -3.11
CA PHE A 129 7.75 6.19 -1.82
C PHE A 129 6.49 7.05 -1.96
N ASP A 130 6.50 8.06 -2.84
CA ASP A 130 5.36 8.96 -3.04
C ASP A 130 4.16 8.19 -3.64
N ASP A 131 4.41 7.29 -4.59
CA ASP A 131 3.39 6.44 -5.21
C ASP A 131 2.70 5.52 -4.16
N TYR A 132 3.47 4.87 -3.29
CA TYR A 132 2.91 4.07 -2.19
C TYR A 132 2.20 4.93 -1.14
N LEU A 133 2.74 6.10 -0.80
CA LEU A 133 2.15 6.99 0.19
C LEU A 133 0.74 7.43 -0.24
N GLU A 134 0.57 7.75 -1.53
CA GLU A 134 -0.74 8.08 -2.10
C GLU A 134 -1.74 6.93 -1.91
N MET A 135 -1.35 5.72 -2.30
CA MET A 135 -2.18 4.52 -2.20
C MET A 135 -2.55 4.17 -0.75
N VAL A 136 -1.60 4.29 0.17
CA VAL A 136 -1.81 4.02 1.61
C VAL A 136 -2.72 5.07 2.24
N ILE A 137 -2.55 6.35 1.89
CA ILE A 137 -3.44 7.40 2.38
C ILE A 137 -4.86 7.21 1.84
N GLN A 138 -5.00 6.80 0.58
CA GLN A 138 -6.28 6.44 -0.02
C GLN A 138 -6.93 5.25 0.70
N TYR A 139 -6.15 4.21 1.01
CA TYR A 139 -6.60 3.07 1.79
C TYR A 139 -7.15 3.49 3.17
N GLY A 140 -6.53 4.46 3.84
CA GLY A 140 -7.06 5.00 5.10
C GLY A 140 -8.39 5.73 4.95
N TYR A 141 -8.56 6.54 3.90
CA TYR A 141 -9.86 7.17 3.62
C TYR A 141 -10.95 6.13 3.31
N ALA A 142 -10.57 5.01 2.67
CA ALA A 142 -11.47 3.92 2.34
C ALA A 142 -11.89 3.10 3.56
N THR A 143 -10.99 2.89 4.53
CA THR A 143 -11.18 1.92 5.62
C THR A 143 -11.50 2.55 6.96
N LEU A 144 -10.84 3.64 7.37
CA LEU A 144 -10.99 4.22 8.71
C LEU A 144 -12.40 4.78 8.96
N PHE A 145 -13.06 5.29 7.93
CA PHE A 145 -14.32 6.03 8.03
C PHE A 145 -15.46 5.40 7.20
N VAL A 146 -15.34 4.12 6.84
CA VAL A 146 -16.31 3.44 5.94
C VAL A 146 -17.73 3.43 6.51
N ALA A 147 -17.89 3.34 7.83
CA ALA A 147 -19.20 3.41 8.49
C ALA A 147 -19.91 4.76 8.29
N ALA A 148 -19.15 5.85 8.08
CA ALA A 148 -19.71 7.16 7.80
C ALA A 148 -19.95 7.40 6.31
N TYR A 149 -19.10 6.84 5.44
CA TYR A 149 -19.19 7.08 4.00
C TYR A 149 -18.78 5.84 3.17
N PRO A 150 -19.71 4.89 2.97
CA PRO A 150 -19.42 3.66 2.23
C PRO A 150 -19.06 3.88 0.74
N LEU A 151 -19.52 4.98 0.15
CA LEU A 151 -19.24 5.31 -1.26
C LEU A 151 -17.74 5.53 -1.54
N ALA A 152 -16.93 5.79 -0.50
CA ALA A 152 -15.47 5.87 -0.60
C ALA A 152 -14.85 4.64 -1.29
N LEU A 153 -15.36 3.43 -1.03
CA LEU A 153 -14.82 2.20 -1.63
C LEU A 153 -14.98 2.18 -3.16
N LEU A 154 -16.15 2.60 -3.66
CA LEU A 154 -16.39 2.68 -5.09
C LEU A 154 -15.51 3.76 -5.74
N MET A 155 -15.35 4.91 -5.08
CA MET A 155 -14.48 5.97 -5.58
C MET A 155 -13.02 5.55 -5.60
N CYS A 156 -12.55 4.83 -4.57
CA CYS A 156 -11.21 4.25 -4.56
C CYS A 156 -11.00 3.27 -5.72
N PHE A 157 -11.99 2.41 -5.99
CA PHE A 157 -11.92 1.48 -7.11
C PHE A 157 -11.79 2.20 -8.46
N VAL A 158 -12.59 3.25 -8.69
CA VAL A 158 -12.50 4.07 -9.90
C VAL A 158 -11.17 4.81 -9.98
N ASN A 159 -10.69 5.38 -8.86
CA ASN A 159 -9.40 6.05 -8.82
C ASN A 159 -8.28 5.08 -9.20
N ASN A 160 -8.21 3.92 -8.55
CA ASN A 160 -7.20 2.89 -8.83
C ASN A 160 -7.21 2.42 -10.29
N PHE A 161 -8.39 2.33 -10.91
CA PHE A 161 -8.49 1.97 -12.33
C PHE A 161 -7.85 3.01 -13.25
N ILE A 162 -8.02 4.29 -12.93
CA ILE A 162 -7.37 5.40 -13.64
C ILE A 162 -5.88 5.43 -13.32
N GLU A 163 -5.53 5.28 -12.04
CA GLU A 163 -4.17 5.36 -11.51
C GLU A 163 -3.22 4.38 -12.20
N ILE A 164 -3.63 3.12 -12.33
CA ILE A 164 -2.83 2.08 -13.03
C ILE A 164 -2.44 2.54 -14.45
N ARG A 165 -3.30 3.31 -15.12
CA ARG A 165 -3.02 3.83 -16.47
C ARG A 165 -2.16 5.08 -16.43
N VAL A 166 -2.40 5.98 -15.48
CA VAL A 166 -1.65 7.23 -15.30
C VAL A 166 -0.21 6.92 -14.90
N ASP A 167 0.02 6.10 -13.88
CA ASP A 167 1.34 5.65 -13.45
C ASP A 167 2.07 4.90 -14.55
N GLY A 168 1.36 4.00 -15.25
CA GLY A 168 1.92 3.28 -16.39
C GLY A 168 2.40 4.22 -17.49
N TRP A 169 1.62 5.26 -17.81
CA TRP A 169 2.01 6.28 -18.79
C TRP A 169 3.16 7.15 -18.29
N LYS A 170 3.14 7.60 -17.02
CA LYS A 170 4.21 8.36 -16.37
C LYS A 170 5.55 7.63 -16.46
N LEU A 171 5.60 6.36 -16.05
CA LEU A 171 6.81 5.56 -16.10
C LEU A 171 7.29 5.27 -17.53
N CYS A 172 6.37 5.07 -18.48
CA CYS A 172 6.74 4.67 -19.84
C CYS A 172 7.07 5.85 -20.77
N GLN A 173 6.53 7.04 -20.54
CA GLN A 173 6.60 8.16 -21.49
C GLN A 173 7.18 9.43 -20.88
N HIS A 174 7.13 9.57 -19.55
CA HIS A 174 7.46 10.83 -18.89
C HIS A 174 8.71 10.75 -18.00
N SER A 175 9.01 9.57 -17.51
CA SER A 175 10.19 9.28 -16.71
C SER A 175 11.33 8.73 -17.57
N ARG A 176 12.56 9.10 -17.22
CA ARG A 176 13.76 8.35 -17.61
C ARG A 176 13.65 6.93 -17.09
N ARG A 177 14.20 5.98 -17.84
CA ARG A 177 14.23 4.58 -17.42
C ARG A 177 14.96 4.45 -16.07
N PRO A 178 14.29 4.03 -14.99
CA PRO A 178 14.94 3.83 -13.71
C PRO A 178 15.86 2.61 -13.76
N GLU A 179 16.89 2.61 -12.92
CA GLU A 179 17.73 1.44 -12.72
C GLU A 179 16.93 0.35 -11.98
N PRO A 180 16.88 -0.89 -12.52
CA PRO A 180 16.14 -1.96 -11.87
C PRO A 180 16.79 -2.34 -10.54
N ARG A 181 15.99 -2.37 -9.48
CA ARG A 181 16.40 -2.86 -8.15
C ARG A 181 15.61 -4.12 -7.80
N GLY A 182 16.27 -5.09 -7.18
CA GLY A 182 15.59 -6.23 -6.59
C GLY A 182 14.91 -5.82 -5.27
N ALA A 183 13.67 -6.24 -5.08
CA ALA A 183 12.92 -6.10 -3.84
C ALA A 183 12.23 -7.44 -3.55
N GLU A 184 12.27 -7.87 -2.29
CA GLU A 184 11.62 -9.11 -1.84
C GLU A 184 10.16 -8.87 -1.42
N ASP A 185 9.86 -7.68 -0.91
CA ASP A 185 8.56 -7.26 -0.44
C ASP A 185 8.31 -5.76 -0.69
N ILE A 186 7.19 -5.25 -0.18
CA ILE A 186 6.84 -3.82 -0.21
C ILE A 186 7.42 -3.04 0.98
N GLY A 187 8.27 -3.67 1.80
CA GLY A 187 8.91 -3.09 2.98
C GLY A 187 7.94 -2.70 4.10
N THR A 188 8.31 -1.65 4.84
CA THR A 188 7.54 -1.12 6.00
C THR A 188 6.09 -0.74 5.67
N TRP A 189 5.73 -0.59 4.40
CA TRP A 189 4.35 -0.34 3.97
C TRP A 189 3.37 -1.44 4.41
N MET A 190 3.79 -2.71 4.45
CA MET A 190 2.94 -3.80 4.93
C MET A 190 2.57 -3.60 6.40
N SER A 191 3.56 -3.34 7.25
CA SER A 191 3.37 -3.02 8.67
C SER A 191 2.45 -1.81 8.88
N ILE A 192 2.57 -0.79 8.02
CA ILE A 192 1.68 0.38 8.05
C ILE A 192 0.23 -0.01 7.74
N LEU A 193 0.00 -0.78 6.67
CA LEU A 193 -1.34 -1.24 6.27
C LEU A 193 -1.99 -2.10 7.38
N GLU A 194 -1.20 -2.91 8.07
CA GLU A 194 -1.66 -3.70 9.22
C GLU A 194 -2.11 -2.79 10.38
N VAL A 195 -1.28 -1.83 10.79
CA VAL A 195 -1.61 -0.86 11.85
C VAL A 195 -2.87 -0.07 11.47
N MET A 196 -2.98 0.34 10.21
CA MET A 196 -4.17 1.03 9.70
C MET A 196 -5.41 0.14 9.76
N SER A 197 -5.29 -1.15 9.43
CA SER A 197 -6.42 -2.09 9.49
C SER A 197 -6.93 -2.29 10.93
N VAL A 198 -6.05 -2.35 11.93
CA VAL A 198 -6.43 -2.41 13.35
C VAL A 198 -7.08 -1.09 13.78
N THR A 199 -6.49 0.03 13.38
CA THR A 199 -7.04 1.37 13.64
C THR A 199 -8.42 1.55 13.00
N ALA A 200 -8.67 0.94 11.83
CA ALA A 200 -9.97 0.98 11.17
C ALA A 200 -11.04 0.22 11.96
N VAL A 201 -10.72 -0.91 12.59
CA VAL A 201 -11.68 -1.62 13.46
C VAL A 201 -12.08 -0.75 14.65
N LEU A 202 -11.09 -0.13 15.32
CA LEU A 202 -11.33 0.79 16.43
C LEU A 202 -12.16 1.99 15.98
N THR A 203 -11.81 2.59 14.85
CA THR A 203 -12.45 3.81 14.35
C THR A 203 -13.88 3.55 13.90
N ASN A 204 -14.16 2.48 13.16
CA ASN A 204 -15.54 2.22 12.73
C ASN A 204 -16.43 1.79 13.89
N SER A 205 -15.92 0.98 14.83
CA SER A 205 -16.66 0.63 16.04
C SER A 205 -17.00 1.87 16.85
N GLY A 206 -16.04 2.80 16.96
CA GLY A 206 -16.22 4.09 17.63
C GLY A 206 -17.25 4.97 16.95
N ILE A 207 -17.19 5.12 15.61
CA ILE A 207 -18.15 5.91 14.83
C ILE A 207 -19.57 5.36 15.01
N VAL A 208 -19.76 4.04 14.92
CA VAL A 208 -21.08 3.41 15.04
C VAL A 208 -21.66 3.59 16.45
N VAL A 209 -20.82 3.50 17.49
CA VAL A 209 -21.30 3.56 18.88
C VAL A 209 -21.43 4.99 19.39
N PHE A 210 -20.47 5.86 19.09
CA PHE A 210 -20.34 7.20 19.69
C PHE A 210 -20.84 8.33 18.78
N THR A 211 -20.58 8.27 17.48
CA THR A 211 -20.92 9.34 16.52
C THR A 211 -22.31 9.18 15.91
N SER A 212 -22.73 7.95 15.63
CA SER A 212 -24.08 7.66 15.13
C SER A 212 -25.15 7.89 16.19
N THR A 213 -26.33 8.36 15.78
CA THR A 213 -27.47 8.56 16.68
C THR A 213 -28.17 7.26 17.06
N TYR A 214 -27.85 6.14 16.41
CA TYR A 214 -28.54 4.85 16.57
C TYR A 214 -28.74 4.43 18.03
N TYR A 215 -27.70 4.53 18.86
CA TYR A 215 -27.76 4.18 20.29
C TYR A 215 -28.26 5.33 21.16
N SER A 216 -27.97 6.58 20.77
CA SER A 216 -28.42 7.78 21.50
C SER A 216 -29.95 7.92 21.44
N ASP A 217 -30.54 7.75 20.25
CA ASP A 217 -31.98 7.87 20.01
C ASP A 217 -32.79 6.78 20.76
N ARG A 218 -32.14 5.66 21.09
CA ARG A 218 -32.72 4.58 21.91
C ARG A 218 -32.53 4.77 23.41
N GLY A 219 -31.94 5.89 23.84
CA GLY A 219 -31.69 6.19 25.26
C GLY A 219 -30.69 5.24 25.92
N VAL A 220 -29.77 4.63 25.15
CA VAL A 220 -28.77 3.71 25.70
C VAL A 220 -27.75 4.52 26.52
N SER A 221 -27.64 4.17 27.80
CA SER A 221 -26.71 4.83 28.73
C SER A 221 -25.24 4.73 28.27
N LEU A 222 -24.43 5.75 28.60
CA LEU A 222 -23.02 5.79 28.24
C LEU A 222 -22.22 4.55 28.70
N PRO A 223 -22.38 4.03 29.94
CA PRO A 223 -21.67 2.81 30.36
C PRO A 223 -22.00 1.61 29.48
N LEU A 224 -23.26 1.45 29.09
CA LEU A 224 -23.68 0.37 28.21
C LEU A 224 -23.12 0.56 26.78
N ARG A 225 -23.03 1.80 26.28
CA ARG A 225 -22.36 2.09 24.99
C ARG A 225 -20.88 1.68 25.01
N ILE A 226 -20.16 1.96 26.09
CA ILE A 226 -18.74 1.54 26.23
C ILE A 226 -18.62 0.01 26.19
N VAL A 227 -19.52 -0.72 26.86
CA VAL A 227 -19.54 -2.20 26.81
C VAL A 227 -19.85 -2.70 25.38
N ILE A 228 -20.83 -2.09 24.69
CA ILE A 228 -21.16 -2.44 23.30
C ILE A 228 -19.96 -2.19 22.38
N PHE A 229 -19.27 -1.06 22.54
CA PHE A 229 -18.05 -0.74 21.79
C PHE A 229 -16.98 -1.81 22.00
N ALA A 230 -16.68 -2.16 23.26
CA ALA A 230 -15.67 -3.17 23.57
C ALA A 230 -16.03 -4.54 22.98
N ILE A 231 -17.30 -4.97 23.05
CA ILE A 231 -17.76 -6.22 22.45
C ILE A 231 -17.61 -6.19 20.93
N MET A 232 -18.10 -5.13 20.27
CA MET A 232 -18.03 -4.99 18.81
C MET A 232 -16.58 -5.02 18.32
N GLU A 233 -15.71 -4.27 18.99
CA GLU A 233 -14.29 -4.17 18.68
C GLU A 233 -13.58 -5.52 18.85
N HIS A 234 -13.71 -6.20 20.00
CA HIS A 234 -13.10 -7.51 20.25
C HIS A 234 -13.65 -8.59 19.31
N CYS A 235 -14.94 -8.56 18.96
CA CYS A 235 -15.52 -9.52 18.02
C CYS A 235 -14.91 -9.36 16.62
N ILE A 236 -14.82 -8.12 16.11
CA ILE A 236 -14.26 -7.87 14.77
C ILE A 236 -12.75 -8.15 14.75
N MET A 237 -12.02 -7.74 15.79
CA MET A 237 -10.59 -8.07 15.95
C MET A 237 -10.35 -9.58 16.04
N GLY A 238 -11.21 -10.30 16.76
CA GLY A 238 -11.17 -11.76 16.85
C GLY A 238 -11.37 -12.42 15.48
N ILE A 239 -12.35 -11.96 14.69
CA ILE A 239 -12.56 -12.44 13.32
C ILE A 239 -11.32 -12.17 12.46
N LYS A 240 -10.77 -10.95 12.52
CA LYS A 240 -9.53 -10.59 11.79
C LYS A 240 -8.38 -11.53 12.15
N TYR A 241 -8.16 -11.79 13.44
CA TYR A 241 -7.12 -12.68 13.92
C TYR A 241 -7.33 -14.12 13.45
N ILE A 242 -8.56 -14.63 13.55
CA ILE A 242 -8.91 -15.98 13.07
C ILE A 242 -8.62 -16.11 11.57
N LEU A 243 -9.01 -15.12 10.77
CA LEU A 243 -8.73 -15.13 9.33
C LEU A 243 -7.23 -15.13 9.04
N ALA A 244 -6.44 -14.36 9.79
CA ALA A 244 -4.98 -14.34 9.65
C ALA A 244 -4.32 -15.68 10.02
N VAL A 245 -4.93 -16.48 10.91
CA VAL A 245 -4.41 -17.82 11.26
C VAL A 245 -4.85 -18.90 10.26
N ILE A 246 -6.03 -18.74 9.64
CA ILE A 246 -6.58 -19.72 8.70
C ILE A 246 -5.94 -19.62 7.30
N VAL A 247 -5.55 -18.41 6.90
CA VAL A 247 -4.96 -18.17 5.57
C VAL A 247 -3.45 -18.30 5.68
N ASP A 248 -2.89 -19.31 5.02
CA ASP A 248 -1.44 -19.50 4.94
C ASP A 248 -0.80 -18.35 4.16
N ASP A 249 0.31 -17.81 4.68
CA ASP A 249 1.05 -16.70 4.05
C ASP A 249 1.69 -17.09 2.70
N VAL A 250 2.01 -18.38 2.53
CA VAL A 250 2.66 -18.93 1.33
C VAL A 250 1.74 -19.96 0.67
N PRO A 251 1.39 -19.79 -0.61
CA PRO A 251 0.64 -20.81 -1.35
C PRO A 251 1.42 -22.14 -1.46
N SER A 252 0.72 -23.27 -1.38
CA SER A 252 1.33 -24.61 -1.42
C SER A 252 2.18 -24.88 -2.66
N GLU A 253 1.82 -24.29 -3.81
CA GLU A 253 2.60 -24.41 -5.05
C GLU A 253 3.98 -23.74 -4.92
N VAL A 254 4.05 -22.59 -4.26
CA VAL A 254 5.29 -21.86 -4.01
C VAL A 254 6.15 -22.61 -2.99
N GLU A 255 5.55 -23.14 -1.93
CA GLU A 255 6.25 -23.95 -0.94
C GLU A 255 6.92 -25.18 -1.60
N MET A 256 6.19 -25.88 -2.47
CA MET A 256 6.74 -27.01 -3.22
C MET A 256 7.91 -26.60 -4.13
N GLN A 257 7.84 -25.41 -4.76
CA GLN A 257 8.93 -24.88 -5.58
C GLN A 257 10.16 -24.50 -4.74
N LEU A 258 9.97 -23.94 -3.56
CA LEU A 258 11.05 -23.63 -2.62
C LEU A 258 11.74 -24.91 -2.16
N GLN A 259 10.97 -25.92 -1.73
CA GLN A 259 11.49 -27.23 -1.34
C GLN A 259 12.27 -27.91 -2.47
N ARG A 260 11.74 -27.86 -3.71
CA ARG A 260 12.45 -28.39 -4.89
C ARG A 260 13.76 -27.65 -5.14
N THR A 261 13.76 -26.32 -5.02
CA THR A 261 14.96 -25.50 -5.21
C THR A 261 16.01 -25.83 -4.16
N GLU A 262 15.60 -25.93 -2.89
CA GLU A 262 16.47 -26.33 -1.78
C GLU A 262 17.05 -27.73 -2.00
N PHE A 263 16.23 -28.69 -2.44
CA PHE A 263 16.70 -30.02 -2.80
C PHE A 263 17.76 -29.99 -3.91
N ILE A 264 17.50 -29.27 -5.01
CA ILE A 264 18.47 -29.13 -6.13
C ILE A 264 19.77 -28.48 -5.65
N VAL A 265 19.69 -27.40 -4.86
CA VAL A 265 20.86 -26.73 -4.28
C VAL A 265 21.65 -27.68 -3.37
N SER A 266 20.97 -28.51 -2.58
CA SER A 266 21.60 -29.48 -1.69
C SER A 266 22.39 -30.54 -2.46
N LYS A 267 21.85 -31.01 -3.60
CA LYS A 267 22.45 -32.06 -4.43
C LYS A 267 23.51 -31.53 -5.38
N VAL A 268 23.26 -30.40 -6.05
CA VAL A 268 24.14 -29.88 -7.11
C VAL A 268 25.23 -28.96 -6.56
N ILE A 269 24.89 -28.06 -5.64
CA ILE A 269 25.83 -27.04 -5.12
C ILE A 269 26.53 -27.55 -3.87
N SER A 270 25.75 -28.05 -2.90
CA SER A 270 26.31 -28.50 -1.62
C SER A 270 26.88 -29.92 -1.70
N ASN A 271 26.59 -30.65 -2.79
CA ASN A 271 26.97 -32.05 -3.01
C ASN A 271 26.75 -32.94 -1.78
N LYS A 272 25.64 -32.71 -1.06
CA LYS A 272 25.25 -33.56 0.06
C LYS A 272 24.85 -34.92 -0.51
N GLY A 273 25.57 -35.96 -0.10
CA GLY A 273 25.20 -37.35 -0.40
C GLY A 273 23.74 -37.60 -0.05
N ASP A 274 23.10 -38.51 -0.77
CA ASP A 274 21.85 -39.08 -0.27
C ASP A 274 22.16 -39.71 1.09
N ASP A 275 21.29 -39.50 2.09
CA ASP A 275 21.45 -40.22 3.35
C ASP A 275 21.52 -41.70 2.99
N ASP A 276 22.64 -42.34 3.32
CA ASP A 276 23.00 -43.64 2.77
C ASP A 276 21.82 -44.61 2.87
N ASP A 277 21.39 -45.14 1.73
CA ASP A 277 20.48 -46.28 1.64
C ASP A 277 21.00 -47.49 2.44
N GLU A 278 22.19 -47.44 3.06
CA GLU A 278 22.71 -48.47 3.98
C GLU A 278 21.69 -48.87 5.07
N ALA A 279 20.89 -47.93 5.59
CA ALA A 279 19.82 -48.26 6.53
C ALA A 279 18.62 -49.00 5.89
N LEU A 280 18.35 -48.78 4.60
CA LEU A 280 17.29 -49.46 3.83
C LEU A 280 17.77 -50.79 3.22
N ILE A 281 19.07 -50.90 2.96
CA ILE A 281 19.75 -52.12 2.49
C ILE A 281 19.89 -53.14 3.63
N GLU A 282 20.10 -52.70 4.88
CA GLU A 282 20.11 -53.60 6.05
C GLU A 282 18.77 -54.32 6.27
N GLU A 283 17.63 -53.72 5.90
CA GLU A 283 16.29 -54.34 5.98
C GLU A 283 15.89 -55.13 4.71
N GLY A 284 16.78 -55.27 3.73
CA GLY A 284 16.59 -56.18 2.58
C GLY A 284 15.54 -55.76 1.57
N ALA A 285 15.10 -54.49 1.56
CA ALA A 285 14.17 -53.98 0.57
C ALA A 285 14.91 -53.66 -0.75
N GLN A 286 14.84 -54.57 -1.73
CA GLN A 286 15.33 -54.29 -3.08
C GLN A 286 14.43 -53.26 -3.77
N ALA A 287 14.91 -52.03 -3.91
CA ALA A 287 14.26 -51.02 -4.75
C ALA A 287 14.47 -51.36 -6.23
N HIS A 288 13.42 -51.88 -6.88
CA HIS A 288 13.40 -52.10 -8.32
C HIS A 288 13.01 -50.80 -9.02
N PHE A 289 13.99 -50.00 -9.42
CA PHE A 289 13.75 -48.83 -10.27
C PHE A 289 13.68 -49.24 -11.74
N ASP A 290 12.45 -49.37 -12.25
CA ASP A 290 12.21 -49.43 -13.70
C ASP A 290 12.37 -48.01 -14.27
N MET A 291 13.59 -47.68 -14.70
CA MET A 291 13.83 -46.50 -15.53
C MET A 291 13.36 -46.77 -16.97
N ASN A 292 12.05 -46.85 -17.16
CA ASN A 292 11.47 -46.64 -18.49
C ASN A 292 11.51 -45.14 -18.78
N ILE A 293 12.67 -44.69 -19.27
CA ILE A 293 12.75 -43.44 -20.02
C ILE A 293 11.80 -43.62 -21.20
N LEU A 294 10.65 -42.94 -21.15
CA LEU A 294 9.79 -42.81 -22.31
C LEU A 294 10.60 -42.05 -23.37
N VAL A 295 11.25 -42.81 -24.25
CA VAL A 295 11.72 -42.31 -25.54
C VAL A 295 10.44 -41.96 -26.28
N GLU A 296 10.11 -40.66 -26.35
CA GLU A 296 9.10 -40.19 -27.29
C GLU A 296 9.52 -40.66 -28.69
N ASP A 297 8.63 -41.44 -29.29
CA ASP A 297 8.80 -42.09 -30.58
C ASP A 297 9.02 -41.02 -31.67
N PRO A 298 10.10 -41.07 -32.47
CA PRO A 298 10.34 -40.09 -33.54
C PRO A 298 9.32 -40.12 -34.68
N ASN A 299 8.32 -41.02 -34.64
CA ASN A 299 7.34 -41.22 -35.71
C ASN A 299 5.86 -41.07 -35.28
N SER A 300 5.54 -40.38 -34.18
CA SER A 300 4.15 -39.99 -33.94
C SER A 300 3.74 -38.85 -34.89
N PHE A 301 3.22 -39.23 -36.06
CA PHE A 301 2.40 -38.38 -36.94
C PHE A 301 1.03 -38.07 -36.30
#